data_AF-A0A3B1BRS7-F1
#
_entry.id   AF-A0A3B1BRS7-F1
#
_cell.length_a   1.000
_cell.length_b   1.000
_cell.length_c   1.000
_cell.angle_alpha   90.00
_cell.angle_beta   90.00
_cell.angle_gamma   90.00
#
_symmetry.space_group_name_H-M   'P 1'
#
loop_
_entity.id
_entity.type
_entity.pdbx_description
1 polymer ?
#
loop_
_entity_poly.entity_id
_entity_poly.type
_entity_poly.pdbx_seq_one_letter_code
_entity_poly.pdbx_strand_id
1 'polypeptide(L)'
;MSSITIEEWMHSSDEERARTHKSWDTRLGEGREIASKVASLFGKECIYNISTVDILDNDGEWLIDACVVAEDYDNLKDRKNVEFLGFRVKFSSAENQSD
;
A
#
# COMPACT_ATOMS: atom_id res chain seq x y z
N MET A 1 20.11 -6.63 9.85
CA MET A 1 19.18 -5.90 10.74
C MET A 1 17.96 -6.78 10.94
N SER A 2 17.36 -6.79 12.13
CA SER A 2 16.12 -7.52 12.39
C SER A 2 15.02 -6.98 11.48
N SER A 3 14.39 -7.84 10.68
CA SER A 3 13.21 -7.49 9.89
C SER A 3 12.07 -7.13 10.84
N ILE A 4 11.53 -5.91 10.74
CA ILE A 4 10.32 -5.49 11.46
C ILE A 4 9.17 -6.43 11.10
N THR A 5 8.43 -6.90 12.11
CA THR A 5 7.22 -7.70 11.88
C THR A 5 6.01 -6.80 11.56
N ILE A 6 4.96 -7.39 10.99
CA ILE A 6 3.71 -6.65 10.74
C ILE A 6 3.02 -6.21 12.03
N GLU A 7 3.14 -7.00 13.10
CA GLU A 7 2.57 -6.65 14.42
C GLU A 7 3.29 -5.43 15.01
N GLU A 8 4.63 -5.42 14.96
CA GLU A 8 5.44 -4.27 15.38
C GLU A 8 5.09 -3.02 14.56
N TRP A 9 4.87 -3.18 13.25
CA TRP A 9 4.46 -2.09 12.37
C TRP A 9 3.08 -1.51 12.71
N MET A 10 2.10 -2.38 13.01
CA MET A 10 0.75 -1.98 13.42
C MET A 10 0.76 -1.21 14.74
N HIS A 11 1.67 -1.54 15.66
CA HIS A 11 1.83 -0.84 16.93
C HIS A 11 2.74 0.39 16.88
N SER A 12 3.50 0.57 15.80
CA SER A 12 4.35 1.74 15.59
C SER A 12 3.53 3.00 15.38
N SER A 13 3.99 4.12 15.92
CA SER A 13 3.45 5.45 15.65
C SER A 13 3.70 5.88 14.20
N ASP A 14 2.92 6.84 13.70
CA ASP A 14 3.10 7.37 12.33
C ASP A 14 4.48 8.00 12.14
N GLU A 15 5.05 8.60 13.19
CA GLU A 15 6.41 9.15 13.18
C GLU A 15 7.48 8.06 13.05
N GLU A 16 7.30 6.91 13.71
CA GLU A 16 8.19 5.75 13.57
C GLU A 16 8.10 5.13 12.18
N ARG A 17 6.88 4.98 11.66
CA ARG A 17 6.67 4.48 10.29
C ARG A 17 7.33 5.40 9.27
N ALA A 18 7.11 6.71 9.37
CA ALA A 18 7.70 7.71 8.49
C ALA A 18 9.24 7.71 8.53
N ARG A 19 9.85 7.56 9.73
CA ARG A 19 11.30 7.43 9.86
C ARG A 19 11.82 6.15 9.21
N THR A 20 11.12 5.04 9.42
CA THR A 20 11.50 3.74 8.85
C THR A 20 11.38 3.76 7.32
N HIS A 21 10.30 4.33 6.77
CA HIS A 21 10.15 4.52 5.32
C HIS A 21 11.32 5.28 4.70
N LYS A 22 11.72 6.40 5.30
CA LYS A 22 12.86 7.21 4.83
C LYS A 22 14.20 6.50 4.89
N SER A 23 14.30 5.41 5.66
CA SER A 23 15.52 4.62 5.77
C SER A 23 15.64 3.52 4.72
N TRP A 24 14.54 3.17 4.03
CA TRP A 24 14.55 2.10 3.04
C TRP A 24 15.12 2.55 1.71
N ASP A 25 15.94 1.69 1.13
CA ASP A 25 16.27 1.72 -0.29
C ASP A 25 15.40 0.69 -1.04
N THR A 26 14.31 1.15 -1.66
CA THR A 26 13.37 0.28 -2.39
C THR A 26 14.02 -0.40 -3.60
N ARG A 27 15.09 0.18 -4.15
CA ARG A 27 15.85 -0.42 -5.26
C ARG A 27 16.57 -1.69 -4.84
N LEU A 28 16.87 -1.81 -3.55
CA LEU A 28 17.43 -3.02 -2.93
C LEU A 28 16.35 -3.96 -2.39
N GLY A 29 15.06 -3.60 -2.56
CA GLY A 29 13.93 -4.37 -2.05
C GLY A 29 13.64 -4.18 -0.57
N GLU A 30 14.27 -3.21 0.10
CA GLU A 30 14.04 -2.95 1.52
C GLU A 30 12.61 -2.50 1.76
N GLY A 31 11.96 -2.99 2.82
CA GLY A 31 10.56 -2.65 3.11
C GLY A 31 9.52 -3.40 2.27
N ARG A 32 9.93 -4.18 1.25
CA ARG A 32 9.00 -4.90 0.36
C ARG A 32 8.12 -5.88 1.13
N GLU A 33 8.71 -6.66 2.04
CA GLU A 33 7.96 -7.67 2.80
C GLU A 33 6.86 -7.05 3.66
N ILE A 34 7.18 -5.94 4.35
CA ILE A 34 6.20 -5.26 5.19
C ILE A 34 5.14 -4.57 4.34
N ALA A 35 5.52 -3.93 3.22
CA ALA A 35 4.58 -3.36 2.26
C ALA A 35 3.60 -4.42 1.73
N SER A 36 4.10 -5.61 1.34
CA SER A 36 3.25 -6.71 0.86
C SER A 36 2.28 -7.23 1.93
N LYS A 37 2.72 -7.31 3.20
CA LYS A 37 1.85 -7.70 4.32
C LYS A 37 0.79 -6.64 4.59
N VAL A 38 1.15 -5.36 4.57
CA VAL A 38 0.21 -4.24 4.73
C VAL A 38 -0.80 -4.20 3.57
N ALA A 39 -0.36 -4.40 2.33
CA ALA A 39 -1.24 -4.51 1.16
C ALA A 39 -2.24 -5.68 1.31
N SER A 40 -1.74 -6.84 1.74
CA SER A 40 -2.59 -8.01 2.00
C SER A 40 -3.61 -7.77 3.12
N LEU A 41 -3.25 -7.00 4.14
CA LEU A 41 -4.16 -6.61 5.22
C LEU A 41 -5.20 -5.62 4.71
N PHE A 42 -4.78 -4.61 3.94
CA PHE A 42 -5.66 -3.63 3.31
C PHE A 42 -6.72 -4.34 2.47
N GLY A 43 -6.34 -5.28 1.60
CA GLY A 43 -7.30 -6.01 0.77
C GLY A 43 -8.33 -6.84 1.56
N LYS A 44 -8.04 -7.21 2.82
CA LYS A 44 -8.98 -7.95 3.70
C LYS A 44 -9.87 -7.03 4.52
N GLU A 45 -9.36 -5.87 4.92
CA GLU A 45 -10.07 -4.91 5.80
C GLU A 45 -10.79 -3.80 5.04
N CYS A 46 -10.48 -3.62 3.76
CA CYS A 46 -11.10 -2.60 2.94
C CYS A 46 -12.60 -2.89 2.77
N ILE A 47 -13.43 -1.86 2.98
CA ILE A 47 -14.88 -1.93 2.78
C ILE A 47 -15.28 -1.96 1.29
N TYR A 48 -14.36 -1.60 0.40
CA TYR A 48 -14.58 -1.55 -1.04
C TYR A 48 -14.34 -2.93 -1.65
N ASN A 49 -14.99 -3.20 -2.78
CA ASN A 49 -14.82 -4.44 -3.49
C ASN A 49 -13.47 -4.46 -4.23
N ILE A 50 -12.42 -4.89 -3.51
CA ILE A 50 -11.07 -5.05 -4.04
C ILE A 50 -10.98 -6.38 -4.78
N SER A 51 -10.67 -6.32 -6.08
CA SER A 51 -10.43 -7.49 -6.92
C SER A 51 -9.03 -8.08 -6.73
N THR A 52 -8.02 -7.21 -6.71
CA THR A 52 -6.61 -7.56 -6.46
C THR A 52 -5.92 -6.43 -5.70
N VAL A 53 -4.92 -6.78 -4.90
CA VAL A 53 -4.06 -5.82 -4.21
C VAL A 53 -2.61 -6.25 -4.36
N ASP A 54 -1.74 -5.32 -4.71
CA ASP A 54 -0.30 -5.54 -4.80
C ASP A 54 0.44 -4.29 -4.32
N ILE A 55 1.76 -4.30 -4.46
CA ILE A 55 2.65 -3.18 -4.18
C ILE A 55 3.36 -2.70 -5.43
N LEU A 56 3.56 -1.38 -5.50
CA LEU A 56 4.35 -0.74 -6.55
C LEU A 56 5.51 0.02 -5.91
N ASP A 57 6.70 -0.06 -6.52
CA ASP A 57 7.78 0.87 -6.25
C ASP A 57 7.57 2.11 -7.12
N ASN A 58 7.50 3.27 -6.50
CA ASN A 58 7.36 4.55 -7.19
C ASN A 58 8.32 5.58 -6.58
N ASP A 59 9.39 5.88 -7.31
CA ASP A 59 10.40 6.89 -6.94
C ASP A 59 11.06 6.69 -5.57
N GLY A 60 11.30 5.44 -5.16
CA GLY A 60 11.94 5.18 -3.87
C GLY A 60 10.95 4.93 -2.72
N GLU A 61 9.66 4.78 -3.03
CA GLU A 61 8.60 4.52 -2.05
C GLU A 61 7.74 3.34 -2.48
N TRP A 62 7.42 2.45 -1.53
CA TRP A 62 6.40 1.43 -1.74
C TRP A 62 5.00 2.01 -1.60
N LEU A 63 4.13 1.68 -2.55
CA LEU A 63 2.73 2.06 -2.58
C LEU A 63 1.85 0.81 -2.60
N ILE A 64 0.66 0.90 -2.02
CA ILE A 64 -0.38 -0.13 -2.21
C ILE A 64 -1.13 0.20 -3.48
N ASP A 65 -1.17 -0.74 -4.43
CA ASP A 65 -2.03 -0.66 -5.62
C ASP A 65 -3.23 -1.59 -5.42
N ALA A 66 -4.40 -0.99 -5.25
CA ALA A 66 -5.65 -1.70 -5.00
C ALA A 66 -6.55 -1.58 -6.22
N CYS A 67 -6.74 -2.69 -6.93
CA CYS A 67 -7.64 -2.76 -8.06
C CYS A 67 -9.07 -2.99 -7.57
N VAL A 68 -9.92 -1.97 -7.72
CA VAL A 68 -11.33 -1.99 -7.32
C VAL A 68 -12.24 -2.35 -8.48
N VAL A 69 -13.36 -3.00 -8.17
CA VAL A 69 -14.44 -3.22 -9.13
C VAL A 69 -15.06 -1.88 -9.54
N ALA A 70 -15.45 -1.74 -10.81
CA ALA A 70 -15.82 -0.47 -11.45
C ALA A 70 -16.87 0.36 -10.68
N GLU A 71 -17.84 -0.31 -10.04
CA GLU A 71 -18.90 0.36 -9.26
C GLU A 71 -18.36 1.19 -8.09
N ASP A 72 -17.29 0.73 -7.44
CA ASP A 72 -16.63 1.46 -6.35
C ASP A 72 -15.56 2.44 -6.88
N TYR A 73 -14.95 2.16 -8.03
CA TYR A 73 -13.87 2.96 -8.60
C TYR A 73 -14.27 4.40 -8.89
N ASP A 74 -15.47 4.63 -9.42
CA ASP A 74 -15.93 5.99 -9.76
C ASP A 74 -15.98 6.93 -8.55
N ASN A 75 -16.14 6.39 -7.34
CA ASN A 75 -16.16 7.13 -6.09
C ASN A 75 -14.76 7.29 -5.46
N LEU A 76 -13.76 6.56 -5.95
CA LEU A 76 -12.43 6.44 -5.35
C LEU A 76 -11.31 7.05 -6.20
N LYS A 77 -11.48 7.10 -7.53
CA LYS A 77 -10.45 7.53 -8.48
C LYS A 77 -9.86 8.92 -8.22
N ASP A 78 -10.64 9.83 -7.64
CA ASP A 78 -10.22 11.20 -7.36
C ASP A 78 -9.63 11.39 -5.95
N ARG A 79 -9.57 10.34 -5.13
CA ARG A 79 -9.01 10.41 -3.77
C ARG A 79 -7.49 10.32 -3.81
N LYS A 80 -6.83 11.43 -3.49
CA LYS A 80 -5.35 11.55 -3.57
C LYS A 80 -4.61 11.32 -2.25
N ASN A 81 -5.31 11.31 -1.12
CA ASN A 81 -4.72 11.30 0.22
C ASN A 81 -5.10 10.06 1.04
N VAL A 82 -5.25 8.90 0.40
CA VAL A 82 -5.58 7.67 1.12
C VAL A 82 -4.29 6.99 1.55
N GLU A 83 -4.15 6.78 2.85
CA GLU A 83 -3.02 6.06 3.45
C GLU A 83 -3.55 4.93 4.33
N PHE A 84 -2.80 3.83 4.39
CA PHE A 84 -3.07 2.71 5.27
C PHE A 84 -1.76 2.25 5.92
N LEU A 85 -1.70 2.35 7.25
CA LEU A 85 -0.53 2.01 8.06
C LEU A 85 0.77 2.65 7.52
N GLY A 86 0.70 3.93 7.14
CA GLY A 86 1.84 4.70 6.63
C GLY A 86 2.15 4.53 5.13
N PHE A 87 1.44 3.66 4.42
CA PHE A 87 1.60 3.48 2.97
C PHE A 87 0.49 4.19 2.21
N ARG A 88 0.86 4.95 1.18
CA ARG A 88 -0.11 5.57 0.28
C ARG A 88 -0.79 4.50 -0.58
N VAL A 89 -2.11 4.62 -0.69
CA VAL A 89 -2.97 3.73 -1.47
C VAL A 89 -3.34 4.40 -2.78
N LYS A 90 -3.10 3.70 -3.88
CA LYS A 90 -3.58 4.04 -5.21
C LYS A 90 -4.72 3.08 -5.55
N PHE A 91 -5.85 3.65 -5.98
CA PHE A 91 -6.94 2.85 -6.53
C PHE A 91 -6.83 2.80 -8.05
N SER A 92 -6.91 1.60 -8.60
CA SER A 92 -6.92 1.34 -10.04
C SER A 92 -8.18 0.53 -10.41
N SER A 93 -8.56 0.51 -11.68
CA SER A 93 -9.63 -0.36 -12.19
C SER A 93 -9.08 -1.28 -13.27
N ALA A 94 -9.59 -2.51 -13.35
CA ALA A 94 -9.17 -3.50 -14.34
C ALA A 94 -9.37 -3.03 -15.79
N GLU A 95 -10.36 -2.16 -16.04
CA GLU A 95 -10.60 -1.55 -17.36
C GLU A 95 -9.45 -0.60 -17.80
N ASN A 96 -8.66 -0.09 -16.87
CA ASN A 96 -7.50 0.77 -17.14
C ASN A 96 -6.15 0.03 -17.12
N GLN A 97 -6.16 -1.31 -16.99
CA GLN A 97 -4.93 -2.14 -17.02
C GLN A 97 -4.67 -2.78 -18.39
N SER A 98 -5.42 -2.40 -19.42
CA SER A 98 -5.22 -2.84 -20.81
C SER A 98 -4.43 -1.80 -21.60
N ASP A 99 -3.11 -1.83 -21.49
CA ASP A 99 -2.15 -1.32 -22.50
C ASP A 99 -0.93 -2.26 -22.57
#